data_AF-A0A6V8EM87-F1
#
_entry.id   AF-A0A6V8EM87-F1
#
_cell.length_a   1.000
_cell.length_b   1.000
_cell.length_c   1.000
_cell.angle_alpha   90.00
_cell.angle_beta   90.00
_cell.angle_gamma   90.00
#
_symmetry.space_group_name_H-M   'P 1'
#
loop_
_entity.id
_entity.type
_entity.pdbx_description
1 polymer ?
#
loop_
_entity_poly.entity_id
_entity_poly.type
_entity_poly.pdbx_seq_one_letter_code
_entity_poly.pdbx_strand_id
1 'polypeptide(L)' 'MSMLIALLLVIMAGSVGVQADGSDPLDPSDGGADWDGDGLTNAEEQAAGTDMNNADTDNDGLPDGWEVAYGLNPTFSK' A
#
# COMPACT_ATOMS: atom_id res chain seq x y z
N MET A 1 -36.25 34.13 1.01
CA MET A 1 -35.33 33.53 0.04
C MET A 1 -34.31 34.59 -0.34
N SER A 2 -32.99 34.42 -0.25
CA SER A 2 -32.20 33.22 -0.45
C SER A 2 -30.85 33.44 0.24
N MET A 3 -30.37 32.46 1.01
CA MET A 3 -29.06 32.51 1.64
C MET A 3 -28.01 32.08 0.62
N LEU A 4 -27.14 33.00 0.20
CA LEU A 4 -25.94 32.66 -0.57
C LEU A 4 -24.84 33.68 -0.23
N ILE A 5 -24.22 33.49 0.93
CA ILE A 5 -22.99 34.19 1.32
C ILE A 5 -21.90 33.14 1.41
N ALA A 6 -21.08 33.10 0.36
CA ALA A 6 -19.89 32.27 0.27
C ALA A 6 -18.86 32.75 1.30
N LEU A 7 -18.66 31.96 2.35
CA LEU A 7 -17.67 32.20 3.40
C LEU A 7 -16.37 31.51 3.00
N LEU A 8 -15.38 32.29 2.57
CA LEU A 8 -14.01 31.86 2.31
C LEU A 8 -13.08 32.60 3.28
N LEU A 9 -12.62 31.94 4.34
CA LEU A 9 -11.41 32.34 5.08
C LEU A 9 -10.85 31.15 5.88
N VAL A 10 -9.68 30.71 5.43
CA VAL A 10 -8.84 29.62 5.95
C VAL A 10 -8.18 30.03 7.26
N ILE A 11 -8.10 29.12 8.26
CA ILE A 11 -6.88 28.73 9.03
C ILE A 11 -7.23 27.95 10.31
N MET A 12 -6.67 26.75 10.49
CA MET A 12 -5.62 26.42 11.48
C MET A 12 -5.32 24.91 11.47
N ALA A 13 -4.03 24.61 11.47
CA ALA A 13 -3.42 23.31 11.26
C ALA A 13 -3.81 22.26 12.31
N GLY A 14 -4.34 21.14 11.84
CA GLY A 14 -4.12 19.82 12.42
C GLY A 14 -3.43 19.01 11.35
N SER A 15 -2.10 18.94 11.39
CA SER A 15 -1.32 18.00 10.59
C SER A 15 -1.64 16.59 11.08
N VAL A 16 -2.76 16.03 10.61
CA VAL A 16 -2.89 14.58 10.51
C VAL A 16 -1.99 14.23 9.33
N GLY A 17 -0.88 13.58 9.61
CA GLY A 17 0.11 13.23 8.60
C GLY A 17 -0.58 12.40 7.53
N VAL A 18 -0.82 13.01 6.37
CA VAL A 18 -1.01 12.29 5.12
C VAL A 18 0.30 11.54 4.92
N GLN A 19 0.26 10.23 5.14
CA GLN A 19 1.37 9.35 4.80
C GLN A 19 1.59 9.51 3.30
N ALA A 20 2.79 9.92 2.92
CA ALA A 20 3.12 10.25 1.53
C ALA A 20 3.36 8.99 0.67
N ASP A 21 2.96 7.81 1.16
CA ASP A 21 3.01 6.51 0.48
C ASP A 21 1.67 6.11 -0.17
N GLY A 22 0.60 6.88 0.05
CA GLY A 22 -0.71 6.61 -0.54
C GLY A 22 -1.53 5.53 0.19
N SER A 23 -1.08 5.11 1.38
CA SER A 23 -1.81 4.17 2.23
C SER A 23 -2.59 4.91 3.31
N ASP A 24 -3.91 4.73 3.33
CA ASP A 24 -4.76 5.22 4.41
C ASP A 24 -5.22 4.01 5.22
N PRO A 25 -4.78 3.85 6.48
CA PRO A 25 -5.18 2.73 7.33
C PRO A 25 -6.67 2.72 7.72
N LEU A 26 -7.44 3.76 7.32
CA LEU A 26 -8.90 3.80 7.41
C LEU A 26 -9.60 3.57 6.06
N ASP A 27 -8.83 3.41 4.98
CA ASP A 27 -9.33 3.03 3.66
C ASP A 27 -9.18 1.52 3.44
N PRO A 28 -10.27 0.74 3.46
CA PRO A 28 -10.24 -0.69 3.18
C PRO A 28 -9.77 -1.03 1.74
N SER A 29 -9.46 -0.04 0.91
CA SER A 29 -8.93 -0.17 -0.44
C SER A 29 -7.39 -0.22 -0.51
N ASP A 30 -6.65 0.05 0.58
CA ASP A 30 -5.17 0.04 0.57
C ASP A 30 -4.57 -1.35 0.33
N GLY A 31 -5.33 -2.40 0.68
CA GLY A 31 -4.95 -3.78 0.45
C GLY A 31 -4.92 -4.15 -1.04
N GLY A 32 -5.47 -3.33 -1.92
CA GLY A 32 -5.42 -3.50 -3.37
C GLY A 32 -4.30 -2.71 -4.05
N ALA A 33 -3.51 -1.93 -3.31
CA ALA A 33 -2.30 -1.30 -3.86
C ALA A 33 -1.16 -2.33 -3.93
N ASP A 34 -0.19 -2.08 -4.79
CA ASP A 34 1.04 -2.86 -5.00
C ASP A 34 2.17 -1.83 -4.90
N TRP A 35 2.75 -1.67 -3.71
CA TRP A 35 3.66 -0.55 -3.44
C TRP A 35 5.06 -0.76 -4.01
N ASP A 36 5.50 -2.00 -4.14
CA ASP A 36 6.82 -2.34 -4.68
C ASP A 36 6.81 -2.76 -6.16
N GLY A 37 5.63 -3.02 -6.71
CA GLY A 37 5.39 -3.26 -8.13
C GLY A 37 5.76 -4.68 -8.57
N ASP A 38 5.73 -5.64 -7.66
CA ASP A 38 6.18 -7.02 -7.92
C ASP A 38 5.08 -7.93 -8.51
N GLY A 39 3.83 -7.44 -8.50
CA GLY A 39 2.66 -8.13 -9.02
C GLY A 39 1.74 -8.72 -7.96
N LEU A 40 2.02 -8.54 -6.66
CA LEU A 40 1.11 -8.80 -5.55
C LEU A 40 0.54 -7.49 -5.03
N THR A 41 -0.74 -7.53 -4.64
CA THR A 41 -1.30 -6.46 -3.83
C THR A 41 -0.86 -6.60 -2.38
N ASN A 42 -0.79 -5.51 -1.63
CA ASN A 42 -0.41 -5.50 -0.22
C ASN A 42 -1.24 -6.49 0.63
N ALA A 43 -2.52 -6.72 0.29
CA ALA A 43 -3.33 -7.74 0.96
C ALA A 43 -2.91 -9.17 0.60
N GLU A 44 -2.53 -9.42 -0.65
CA GLU A 44 -1.97 -10.70 -1.09
C GLU A 44 -0.60 -10.94 -0.45
N GLU A 45 0.24 -9.91 -0.33
CA GLU A 45 1.52 -9.97 0.36
C GLU A 45 1.35 -10.25 1.86
N GLN A 46 0.40 -9.57 2.50
CA GLN A 46 0.05 -9.86 3.90
C GLN A 46 -0.41 -11.31 4.08
N ALA A 47 -1.13 -11.87 3.11
CA ALA A 47 -1.57 -13.26 3.13
C ALA A 47 -0.44 -14.25 2.82
N ALA A 48 0.51 -13.88 1.97
CA ALA A 48 1.70 -14.65 1.63
C ALA A 48 2.79 -14.57 2.72
N GLY A 49 2.74 -13.55 3.58
CA GLY A 49 3.76 -13.29 4.59
C GLY A 49 5.00 -12.56 4.05
N THR A 50 4.86 -11.85 2.94
CA THR A 50 5.90 -11.06 2.28
C THR A 50 5.87 -9.59 2.75
N ASP A 51 6.90 -8.83 2.41
CA ASP A 51 7.04 -7.41 2.77
C ASP A 51 6.49 -6.51 1.67
N MET A 52 5.40 -5.80 1.99
CA MET A 52 4.67 -4.88 1.10
C MET A 52 5.49 -3.79 0.42
N ASN A 53 6.73 -3.57 0.84
CA ASN A 53 7.61 -2.54 0.29
C ASN A 53 8.87 -3.12 -0.34
N ASN A 54 8.95 -4.45 -0.47
CA ASN A 54 10.11 -5.14 -0.95
C ASN A 54 9.71 -6.28 -1.88
N ALA A 55 9.89 -6.03 -3.17
CA ALA A 55 9.50 -6.93 -4.24
C ALA A 55 10.16 -8.32 -4.20
N ASP A 56 11.14 -8.57 -3.33
CA ASP A 56 11.90 -9.82 -3.16
C ASP A 56 12.21 -9.97 -1.66
N THR A 57 11.26 -10.55 -0.92
CA THR A 57 11.25 -10.59 0.55
C THR A 57 12.42 -11.40 1.11
N ASP A 58 12.79 -12.49 0.46
CA ASP A 58 13.88 -13.35 0.91
C ASP A 58 15.24 -13.04 0.29
N ASN A 59 15.27 -12.04 -0.61
CA ASN A 59 16.46 -11.50 -1.27
C ASN A 59 17.23 -12.54 -2.09
N ASP A 60 16.56 -13.51 -2.70
CA ASP A 60 17.17 -14.51 -3.57
C ASP A 60 17.29 -14.07 -5.04
N GLY A 61 16.70 -12.92 -5.39
CA GLY A 61 16.71 -12.32 -6.71
C GLY A 61 15.48 -12.67 -7.57
N LEU A 62 14.49 -13.36 -7.01
CA LEU A 62 13.19 -13.60 -7.60
C LEU A 62 12.13 -12.71 -6.94
N PRO A 63 11.24 -12.07 -7.71
CA PRO A 63 10.18 -11.28 -7.09
C PRO A 63 9.13 -12.15 -6.38
N ASP A 64 8.58 -11.69 -5.26
CA ASP A 64 7.62 -12.47 -4.46
C ASP A 64 6.38 -12.85 -5.29
N GLY A 65 5.85 -11.91 -6.07
CA GLY A 65 4.74 -12.13 -6.98
C GLY A 65 5.04 -13.11 -8.09
N TRP A 66 6.28 -13.17 -8.56
CA TRP A 66 6.71 -14.22 -9.48
C TRP A 66 6.72 -15.57 -8.77
N GLU A 67 7.28 -15.66 -7.59
CA GLU A 67 7.36 -16.91 -6.83
C GLU A 67 5.98 -17.47 -6.47
N VAL A 68 5.07 -16.62 -6.00
CA VAL A 68 3.67 -17.00 -5.73
C VAL A 68 2.99 -17.51 -7.01
N ALA A 69 3.19 -16.86 -8.15
CA ALA A 69 2.61 -17.29 -9.42
C ALA A 69 3.13 -18.66 -9.90
N TYR A 70 4.35 -19.05 -9.53
CA TYR A 70 4.95 -20.35 -9.86
C TYR A 70 4.88 -21.38 -8.71
N GLY A 71 4.23 -21.05 -7.60
CA GLY A 71 4.05 -21.94 -6.45
C GLY A 71 5.36 -22.20 -5.67
N LEU A 72 6.28 -21.26 -5.71
CA LEU A 72 7.49 -21.21 -4.90
C LEU A 72 7.17 -20.56 -3.53
N ASN A 73 8.19 -20.44 -2.68
CA ASN A 73 8.04 -19.84 -1.36
C ASN A 73 8.81 -18.50 -1.33
N PRO A 74 8.10 -17.36 -1.33
CA PRO A 74 8.70 -16.02 -1.40
C PRO A 74 9.40 -15.57 -0.10
N THR A 75 9.36 -16.40 0.94
CA THR A 75 9.98 -16.10 2.23
C THR A 75 11.18 -17.02 2.51
N PHE A 76 11.58 -17.84 1.54
CA PHE A 76 12.61 -18.86 1.73
C PHE A 76 13.63 -18.87 0.59
N SER A 77 14.75 -18.19 0.87
CA SER A 77 15.91 -18.16 -0.02
C SER A 77 16.51 -19.56 -0.22
N LYS A 78 16.82 -19.88 -1.49
CA LYS A 78 17.33 -21.19 -1.96
C LYS A 78 18.79 -21.51 -1.62
#